data_AF-A0A958ID22-F1
#
_entry.id   AF-A0A958ID22-F1
#
_cell.length_a   1.000
_cell.length_b   1.000
_cell.length_c   1.000
_cell.angle_alpha   90.00
_cell.angle_beta   90.00
_cell.angle_gamma   90.00
#
_symmetry.space_group_name_H-M   'P 1'
#
loop_
_entity.id
_entity.type
_entity.pdbx_description
1 polymer ?
#
loop_
_entity_poly.entity_id
_entity_poly.type
_entity_poly.pdbx_seq_one_letter_code
_entity_poly.pdbx_strand_id
1 'polypeptide(L)'
;MDISTVSRVCKGKYVETDFGVFELKYFFNEGMETEDGEDISTLRIKERLSEIINNEDKKKPLSDEKISQILHKEGVPIARRTVAKYREQLDIPKARFRRGI
;
A
#
# COMPACT_ATOMS: atom_id res chain seq x y z
N MET A 1 4.30 14.83 -22.49
CA MET A 1 3.26 15.28 -21.55
C MET A 1 3.82 15.12 -20.16
N ASP A 2 3.82 16.19 -19.36
CA ASP A 2 4.31 16.12 -17.98
C ASP A 2 3.29 15.48 -17.05
N ILE A 3 3.79 14.79 -16.03
CA ILE A 3 2.98 14.23 -14.91
C ILE A 3 2.09 15.33 -14.30
N SER A 4 2.62 16.55 -14.23
CA SER A 4 1.89 17.73 -13.74
C SER A 4 0.69 18.14 -14.62
N THR A 5 0.77 17.90 -15.93
CA THR A 5 -0.33 18.18 -16.87
C THR A 5 -1.47 17.20 -16.65
N VAL A 6 -1.16 15.90 -16.56
CA VAL A 6 -2.15 14.84 -16.30
C VAL A 6 -2.81 15.04 -14.94
N SER A 7 -2.03 15.33 -13.90
CA SER A 7 -2.56 15.60 -12.55
C SER A 7 -3.55 16.77 -12.52
N ARG A 8 -3.28 17.86 -13.26
CA ARG A 8 -4.19 19.02 -13.34
C ARG A 8 -5.48 18.70 -14.09
N VAL A 9 -5.41 17.94 -15.18
CA VAL A 9 -6.58 17.60 -16.00
C VAL A 9 -7.51 16.62 -15.28
N CYS A 10 -6.95 15.66 -14.53
CA CYS A 10 -7.72 14.65 -13.79
C CYS A 10 -8.37 15.18 -12.51
N LYS A 11 -7.91 16.33 -11.98
CA LYS A 11 -8.40 16.87 -10.71
C LYS A 11 -9.88 17.29 -10.82
N GLY A 12 -10.73 16.74 -9.95
CA GLY A 12 -12.17 17.07 -9.92
C GLY A 12 -12.96 16.52 -11.12
N LYS A 13 -12.38 15.60 -11.89
CA LYS A 13 -13.08 14.82 -12.91
C LYS A 13 -13.48 13.47 -12.32
N TYR A 14 -14.66 13.01 -12.68
CA TYR A 14 -15.21 11.73 -12.25
C TYR A 14 -15.55 10.90 -13.48
N VAL A 15 -15.40 9.58 -13.36
CA VAL A 15 -15.82 8.60 -14.36
C VAL A 15 -16.88 7.71 -13.74
N GLU A 16 -17.96 7.51 -14.48
CA GLU A 16 -18.98 6.51 -14.18
C GLU A 16 -18.58 5.21 -14.85
N THR A 17 -18.63 4.14 -14.08
CA THR A 17 -18.34 2.77 -14.52
C THR A 17 -19.48 1.88 -14.07
N ASP A 18 -19.55 0.65 -14.59
CA ASP A 18 -20.53 -0.35 -14.15
C ASP A 18 -20.42 -0.69 -12.65
N PHE A 19 -19.30 -0.34 -12.00
CA PHE A 19 -19.04 -0.54 -10.58
C PHE A 19 -19.25 0.72 -9.73
N GLY A 20 -19.71 1.83 -10.33
CA GLY A 20 -19.97 3.10 -9.65
C GLY A 20 -19.16 4.28 -10.19
N VAL A 21 -19.26 5.41 -9.49
CA VAL A 21 -18.62 6.67 -9.86
C VAL A 21 -17.33 6.86 -9.06
N PHE A 22 -16.21 7.06 -9.76
CA PHE A 22 -14.88 7.21 -9.18
C PHE A 22 -14.22 8.51 -9.65
N GLU A 23 -13.40 9.12 -8.80
CA GLU A 23 -12.56 10.25 -9.21
C GLU A 23 -11.48 9.76 -10.18
N LEU A 24 -11.27 10.46 -11.30
CA LEU A 24 -10.32 10.03 -12.34
C LEU A 24 -8.90 9.83 -11.78
N LYS A 25 -8.50 10.66 -10.81
CA LYS A 25 -7.22 10.56 -10.10
C LYS A 25 -7.01 9.19 -9.42
N TYR A 26 -8.08 8.51 -9.02
CA TYR A 26 -8.01 7.19 -8.39
C TYR A 26 -7.24 6.16 -9.24
N PHE A 27 -7.36 6.27 -10.57
CA PHE A 27 -6.72 5.35 -11.51
C PHE A 27 -5.25 5.68 -11.79
N PHE A 28 -4.81 6.89 -11.44
CA PHE A 28 -3.43 7.35 -11.62
C PHE A 28 -2.70 7.31 -10.28
N ASN A 29 -2.33 6.11 -9.84
CA ASN A 29 -1.50 5.95 -8.63
C ASN A 29 -0.03 6.10 -8.99
N GLU A 30 0.74 6.81 -8.15
CA GLU A 30 2.20 6.77 -8.19
C GLU A 30 2.64 5.32 -7.90
N GLY A 31 3.22 4.68 -8.91
CA GLY A 31 4.00 3.45 -8.74
C GLY A 31 5.29 3.76 -8.00
N MET A 32 5.74 2.84 -7.16
CA MET A 32 7.08 2.87 -6.60
C MET A 32 7.91 1.90 -7.45
N GLU A 33 8.95 2.40 -8.10
CA GLU A 33 9.87 1.60 -8.90
C GLU A 33 10.64 0.67 -7.94
N THR A 34 10.53 -0.63 -8.16
CA THR A 34 11.34 -1.63 -7.45
C THR A 34 12.76 -1.68 -8.02
N GLU A 35 13.72 -2.23 -7.27
CA GLU A 35 15.10 -2.40 -7.76
C GLU A 35 15.17 -3.27 -9.04
N ASP A 36 14.15 -4.09 -9.29
CA ASP A 36 13.97 -4.91 -10.50
C ASP A 36 13.29 -4.17 -11.67
N GLY A 37 12.94 -2.88 -11.51
CA GLY A 37 12.31 -2.07 -12.55
C GLY A 37 10.82 -2.33 -12.77
N GLU A 38 10.16 -3.07 -11.86
CA GLU A 38 8.71 -3.23 -11.87
C GLU A 38 8.03 -2.08 -11.08
N ASP A 39 7.08 -1.40 -11.73
CA ASP A 39 6.20 -0.42 -11.09
C ASP A 39 5.24 -1.11 -10.12
N ILE A 40 5.60 -1.17 -8.83
CA ILE A 40 4.68 -1.68 -7.84
C ILE A 40 3.73 -0.57 -7.42
N SER A 41 2.45 -0.78 -7.73
CA SER A 41 1.36 0.09 -7.30
C SER A 41 1.23 0.09 -5.78
N THR A 42 1.03 1.27 -5.19
CA THR A 42 0.76 1.44 -3.75
C THR A 42 -0.40 0.54 -3.27
N LEU A 43 -1.40 0.28 -4.13
CA LEU A 43 -2.51 -0.63 -3.85
C LEU A 43 -2.02 -2.06 -3.57
N ARG A 44 -1.12 -2.57 -4.42
CA ARG A 44 -0.58 -3.93 -4.31
C ARG A 44 0.29 -4.10 -3.05
N ILE A 45 1.02 -3.06 -2.66
CA ILE A 45 1.76 -3.05 -1.38
C ILE A 45 0.78 -3.15 -0.20
N LYS A 46 -0.33 -2.41 -0.24
CA LYS A 46 -1.36 -2.45 0.81
C LYS A 46 -2.06 -3.80 0.90
N GLU A 47 -2.39 -4.40 -0.24
CA GLU A 47 -2.95 -5.75 -0.32
C GLU A 47 -1.97 -6.76 0.29
N ARG A 48 -0.71 -6.72 -0.14
CA ARG A 48 0.33 -7.60 0.38
C ARG A 48 0.57 -7.41 1.87
N LEU A 49 0.58 -6.17 2.35
CA LEU A 49 0.66 -5.84 3.77
C LEU A 49 -0.48 -6.47 4.56
N SER A 50 -1.71 -6.40 4.04
CA SER A 50 -2.89 -7.01 4.64
C SER A 50 -2.76 -8.54 4.69
N GLU A 51 -2.31 -9.18 3.61
CA GLU A 51 -2.07 -10.62 3.56
C GLU A 51 -1.03 -11.10 4.58
N ILE A 52 0.10 -10.38 4.70
CA ILE A 52 1.16 -10.71 5.66
C ILE A 52 0.62 -10.65 7.09
N ILE A 53 -0.20 -9.64 7.39
CA ILE A 53 -0.79 -9.46 8.72
C ILE A 53 -1.89 -10.50 8.99
N ASN A 54 -2.71 -10.84 7.99
CA ASN A 54 -3.77 -11.84 8.14
C ASN A 54 -3.21 -13.26 8.36
N ASN A 55 -2.05 -13.56 7.78
CA ASN A 55 -1.33 -14.83 7.96
C ASN A 55 -0.35 -14.82 9.14
N GLU A 56 -0.28 -13.74 9.93
CA GLU A 56 0.65 -13.66 11.06
C GLU A 56 0.22 -14.54 12.24
N ASP A 57 1.19 -15.03 13.01
CA ASP A 57 0.92 -15.70 14.28
C ASP A 57 0.42 -14.68 15.32
N LYS A 58 -0.87 -14.76 15.67
CA LYS A 58 -1.51 -13.88 16.67
C LYS A 58 -0.84 -13.94 18.05
N LYS A 59 -0.09 -15.00 18.39
CA LYS A 59 0.67 -15.06 19.65
C LYS A 59 1.93 -14.20 19.61
N LYS A 60 2.49 -13.99 18.42
CA LYS A 60 3.71 -13.21 18.14
C LYS A 60 3.51 -12.34 16.89
N PRO A 61 2.68 -11.28 16.97
CA PRO A 61 2.40 -10.40 15.84
C PRO A 61 3.68 -9.75 15.31
N LEU A 62 3.75 -9.58 14.00
CA LEU A 62 4.91 -9.06 13.30
C LEU A 62 5.05 -7.55 13.52
N SER A 63 6.24 -7.08 13.85
CA SER A 63 6.51 -5.64 13.91
C SER A 63 6.57 -5.03 12.52
N ASP A 64 6.29 -3.73 12.41
CA ASP A 64 6.42 -2.97 11.14
C ASP A 64 7.83 -3.12 10.53
N GLU A 65 8.85 -3.31 11.37
CA GLU A 65 10.23 -3.55 10.95
C GLU A 65 10.43 -4.93 10.32
N LYS A 66 9.79 -5.95 10.88
CA LYS A 66 9.86 -7.31 10.34
C LYS A 66 9.06 -7.43 9.04
N ILE A 67 7.94 -6.72 8.94
CA ILE A 67 7.16 -6.63 7.70
C ILE A 67 7.96 -5.92 6.60
N SER A 68 8.64 -4.83 6.93
CA SER A 68 9.55 -4.14 6.00
C SER A 68 10.65 -5.07 5.48
N GLN A 69 11.25 -5.90 6.34
CA GLN A 69 12.24 -6.90 5.93
C GLN A 69 11.66 -8.00 5.04
N ILE A 70 10.44 -8.45 5.30
CA ILE A 70 9.75 -9.45 4.46
C ILE A 70 9.52 -8.87 3.06
N LEU A 71 8.95 -7.67 2.99
CA LEU A 71 8.70 -6.99 1.71
C LEU A 71 10.00 -6.71 0.94
N HIS A 72 11.07 -6.34 1.63
CA HIS A 72 12.39 -6.16 1.02
C HIS A 72 12.94 -7.47 0.41
N LYS A 73 12.68 -8.62 1.04
CA LYS A 73 13.07 -9.93 0.47
C LYS A 73 12.22 -10.33 -0.72
N GLU A 74 11.01 -9.78 -0.84
CA GLU A 74 10.09 -9.97 -1.95
C GLU A 74 10.34 -9.00 -3.12
N GLY A 75 11.45 -8.26 -3.11
CA GLY A 75 11.80 -7.28 -4.15
C GLY A 75 11.17 -5.89 -3.95
N VAL A 76 10.53 -5.64 -2.80
CA VAL A 76 9.86 -4.37 -2.50
C VAL A 76 10.62 -3.61 -1.40
N PRO A 77 11.61 -2.78 -1.75
CA PRO A 77 12.39 -2.02 -0.77
C PRO A 77 11.54 -0.90 -0.16
N ILE A 78 10.81 -1.22 0.90
CA ILE A 78 9.94 -0.28 1.61
C ILE A 78 10.46 0.00 3.02
N ALA A 79 10.57 1.29 3.36
CA ALA A 79 10.98 1.72 4.68
C ALA A 79 9.90 1.44 5.74
N ARG A 80 10.31 1.16 6.98
CA ARG A 80 9.42 0.97 8.13
C ARG A 80 8.37 2.08 8.30
N ARG A 81 8.75 3.35 8.08
CA ARG A 81 7.82 4.49 8.19
C ARG A 81 6.69 4.42 7.16
N THR A 82 6.99 3.97 5.95
CA THR A 82 6.01 3.77 4.88
C THR A 82 5.07 2.61 5.18
N VAL A 83 5.61 1.51 5.72
CA VAL A 83 4.78 0.39 6.25
C VAL A 83 3.82 0.88 7.33
N ALA A 84 4.31 1.67 8.30
CA ALA A 84 3.46 2.22 9.36
C ALA A 84 2.36 3.14 8.82
N LYS A 85 2.67 4.00 7.84
CA LYS A 85 1.70 4.87 7.16
C LYS A 85 0.62 4.05 6.46
N TYR A 86 0.99 3.03 5.69
CA TYR A 86 0.02 2.18 4.99
C TYR A 86 -0.81 1.32 5.93
N ARG A 87 -0.22 0.83 7.02
CA ARG A 87 -0.94 0.13 8.10
C ARG A 87 -2.03 1.02 8.71
N GLU A 88 -1.72 2.28 8.98
CA GLU A 88 -2.69 3.26 9.52
C GLU A 88 -3.79 3.60 8.52
N GLN A 89 -3.48 3.68 7.23
CA GLN A 89 -4.49 3.88 6.17
C GLN A 89 -5.44 2.68 6.00
N LEU A 90 -5.03 1.49 6.46
CA LEU A 90 -5.83 0.27 6.44
C LEU A 90 -6.55 0.03 7.78
N ASP A 91 -6.48 0.98 8.73
CA ASP A 91 -7.03 0.87 10.08
C ASP A 91 -6.54 -0.35 10.88
N ILE A 92 -5.36 -0.88 10.52
CA ILE A 92 -4.80 -2.04 11.20
C ILE A 92 -4.06 -1.59 12.46
N PRO A 93 -4.35 -2.14 13.65
CA PRO A 93 -3.66 -1.75 14.87
C PRO A 93 -2.19 -2.19 14.90
N LYS A 94 -1.39 -1.53 15.74
CA LYS A 94 0.03 -1.85 15.94
C LYS A 94 0.19 -3.27 16.47
N ALA A 95 1.31 -3.92 16.16
CA ALA A 95 1.62 -5.29 16.58
C ALA A 95 1.28 -5.58 18.06
N ARG A 96 1.58 -4.64 18.99
CA ARG A 96 1.26 -4.78 20.42
C ARG A 96 -0.22 -5.03 20.73
N PHE A 97 -1.13 -4.54 19.89
CA PHE A 97 -2.58 -4.64 20.04
C PHE A 97 -3.18 -5.74 19.17
N ARG A 98 -2.37 -6.40 18.32
CA ARG A 98 -2.79 -7.56 17.50
C ARG A 98 -2.54 -8.89 18.18
N ARG A 99 -1.98 -8.86 19.40
CA ARG A 99 -1.71 -10.08 20.16
C ARG A 99 -3.03 -10.69 20.63
N GLY A 100 -3.38 -11.83 20.06
CA GLY A 100 -4.51 -12.64 20.53
C GLY A 100 -4.17 -13.27 21.87
N ILE A 101 -5.21 -13.54 22.66
CA ILE A 101 -5.14 -14.39 23.86
C ILE A 101 -4.83 -15.83 23.42
#